data_AF-A0A5J4QTA3-F1
#
_entry.id   AF-A0A5J4QTA3-F1
#
_cell.length_a   1.000
_cell.length_b   1.000
_cell.length_c   1.000
_cell.angle_alpha   90.00
_cell.angle_beta   90.00
_cell.angle_gamma   90.00
#
_symmetry.space_group_name_H-M   'P 1'
#
loop_
_entity.id
_entity.type
_entity.pdbx_description
1 polymer ?
#
loop_
_entity_poly.entity_id
_entity_poly.type
_entity_poly.pdbx_seq_one_letter_code
_entity_poly.pdbx_strand_id
1 'polypeptide(L)' 'MIKERYIRVEPAMKKWLAQKFGISVRAVGDALNYKTQSGTAKAIRATALQKGGRVYVPEDFGKNFERAAQNHTNS' A
#
# COMPACT_ATOMS: atom_id res chain seq x y z
N MET A 1 15.75 2.87 7.62
CA MET A 1 14.35 2.39 7.58
C MET A 1 14.09 1.84 6.19
N ILE A 2 13.96 0.52 6.06
CA ILE A 2 13.42 -0.08 4.84
C ILE A 2 12.01 0.51 4.72
N LYS A 3 11.76 1.29 3.67
CA LYS A 3 10.39 1.76 3.44
C LYS A 3 9.56 0.49 3.26
N GLU A 4 8.35 0.40 3.80
CA GLU A 4 7.45 -0.70 3.47
C GLU A 4 6.57 -0.27 2.29
N ARG A 5 5.93 -1.21 1.60
CA ARG A 5 5.00 -0.91 0.50
C ARG A 5 3.95 0.12 0.96
N TYR A 6 3.70 1.17 0.17
CA TYR A 6 2.68 2.17 0.49
C TYR A 6 1.99 2.74 -0.74
N ILE A 7 0.82 3.35 -0.56
CA ILE A 7 0.11 4.11 -1.59
C ILE A 7 0.23 5.60 -1.29
N ARG A 8 0.82 6.34 -2.23
CA ARG A 8 0.87 7.81 -2.16
C ARG A 8 -0.38 8.39 -2.80
N VAL A 9 -0.98 9.34 -2.11
CA VAL A 9 -2.10 10.16 -2.59
C VAL A 9 -1.89 11.60 -2.12
N GLU A 10 -2.53 12.54 -2.80
CA GLU A 10 -2.56 13.94 -2.39
C GLU A 10 -3.17 14.12 -0.99
N PRO A 11 -2.74 15.13 -0.20
CA PRO A 11 -3.30 15.37 1.13
C PRO A 11 -4.83 15.56 1.14
N ALA A 12 -5.37 16.22 0.11
CA ALA A 12 -6.81 16.40 -0.07
C ALA A 12 -7.54 15.05 -0.24
N MET A 13 -6.92 14.10 -0.94
CA MET A 13 -7.47 12.75 -1.14
C MET A 13 -7.56 11.98 0.18
N LYS A 14 -6.58 12.14 1.09
CA LYS A 14 -6.66 11.49 2.41
C LYS A 14 -7.86 11.97 3.23
N LYS A 15 -8.14 13.28 3.21
CA LYS A 15 -9.31 13.86 3.87
C LYS A 15 -10.61 13.36 3.25
N TRP A 16 -10.67 13.30 1.91
CA TRP A 16 -11.83 12.78 1.19
C TRP A 16 -12.09 11.30 1.50
N LEU A 17 -11.05 10.46 1.54
CA LEU A 17 -11.16 9.05 1.94
C LEU A 17 -11.66 8.91 3.38
N ALA A 18 -11.15 9.72 4.29
CA ALA A 18 -11.60 9.72 5.69
C ALA A 18 -13.10 10.00 5.80
N GLN A 19 -13.59 11.02 5.09
CA GLN A 19 -15.01 11.35 5.02
C GLN A 19 -15.83 10.24 4.37
N LYS A 20 -15.39 9.71 3.22
CA LYS A 20 -16.10 8.65 2.48
C LYS A 20 -16.29 7.37 3.30
N PHE A 21 -15.28 6.98 4.08
CA PHE A 21 -15.31 5.76 4.88
C PHE A 21 -15.74 5.98 6.33
N GLY A 22 -16.00 7.23 6.74
CA GLY A 22 -16.41 7.56 8.12
C GLY A 22 -15.33 7.26 9.17
N ILE A 23 -14.05 7.40 8.82
CA ILE A 23 -12.91 7.07 9.70
C ILE A 23 -11.94 8.24 9.82
N SER A 24 -11.01 8.15 10.78
CA SER A 24 -9.98 9.17 10.94
C SER A 24 -8.97 9.16 9.78
N VAL A 25 -8.40 10.33 9.49
CA VAL A 25 -7.31 10.48 8.50
C VAL A 25 -6.10 9.62 8.87
N ARG A 26 -5.87 9.40 10.18
CA ARG A 26 -4.81 8.50 10.67
C ARG A 26 -5.07 7.05 10.23
N ALA A 27 -6.29 6.55 10.41
CA ALA A 27 -6.67 5.20 9.99
C ALA A 27 -6.57 5.01 8.47
N VAL A 28 -6.91 6.05 7.68
CA VAL A 28 -6.63 6.07 6.23
C VAL A 28 -5.12 5.95 5.98
N GLY A 29 -4.30 6.71 6.70
CA GLY A 29 -2.85 6.63 6.62
C GLY A 29 -2.31 5.22 6.91
N ASP A 30 -2.81 4.57 7.95
CA ASP A 30 -2.41 3.20 8.30
C ASP A 30 -2.85 2.19 7.22
N ALA A 31 -4.03 2.36 6.63
CA ALA A 31 -4.50 1.53 5.51
C ALA A 31 -3.64 1.72 4.24
N LEU A 32 -3.27 2.95 3.89
CA LEU A 32 -2.43 3.28 2.73
C LEU A 32 -0.99 2.80 2.88
N ASN A 33 -0.47 2.74 4.11
CA ASN A 33 0.85 2.19 4.43
C ASN A 33 0.82 0.67 4.70
N TYR A 34 -0.27 -0.03 4.34
CA TYR A 34 -0.41 -1.48 4.49
C TYR A 34 -0.24 -2.02 5.93
N LYS A 35 -0.37 -1.17 6.96
CA LYS A 35 -0.27 -1.58 8.38
C LYS A 35 -1.43 -2.48 8.83
N THR A 36 -2.50 -2.55 8.05
CA THR A 36 -3.69 -3.36 8.35
C THR A 36 -4.23 -4.05 7.09
N GLN A 37 -4.70 -5.28 7.29
CA GLN A 37 -5.23 -6.17 6.25
C GLN A 37 -6.76 -6.30 6.28
N SER A 38 -7.46 -5.48 7.07
CA SER A 38 -8.91 -5.51 7.17
C SER A 38 -9.62 -5.27 5.82
N GLY A 39 -10.87 -5.73 5.69
CA GLY A 39 -11.70 -5.50 4.51
C GLY A 39 -11.83 -4.02 4.16
N THR A 40 -12.08 -3.17 5.16
CA THR A 40 -12.14 -1.71 5.01
C THR A 40 -10.81 -1.14 4.50
N ALA A 41 -9.67 -1.59 5.03
CA ALA A 41 -8.37 -1.14 4.57
C ALA A 41 -8.10 -1.52 3.10
N LYS A 42 -8.52 -2.72 2.68
CA LYS A 42 -8.47 -3.15 1.28
C LYS A 42 -9.32 -2.24 0.39
N ALA A 43 -10.55 -1.92 0.81
CA ALA A 43 -11.45 -1.02 0.08
C ALA A 43 -10.90 0.41 -0.05
N ILE A 44 -10.30 0.94 1.02
CA ILE A 44 -9.61 2.25 1.02
C ILE A 44 -8.48 2.25 -0.01
N ARG A 45 -7.63 1.22 0.00
CA ARG A 45 -6.51 1.09 -0.95
C ARG A 45 -7.01 1.02 -2.39
N ALA A 46 -8.02 0.20 -2.67
CA ALA A 46 -8.61 0.09 -4.01
C ALA A 46 -9.17 1.43 -4.49
N THR A 47 -9.91 2.14 -3.63
CA THR A 47 -10.48 3.45 -3.95
C THR A 47 -9.38 4.49 -4.21
N ALA A 48 -8.32 4.48 -3.40
CA ALA A 48 -7.18 5.38 -3.57
C ALA A 48 -6.51 5.19 -4.94
N LEU A 49 -6.35 3.94 -5.39
CA LEU A 49 -5.78 3.62 -6.71
C LEU A 49 -6.69 4.05 -7.86
N GLN A 50 -7.99 3.79 -7.77
CA GLN A 50 -8.97 4.23 -8.76
C GLN A 50 -9.01 5.75 -8.93
N LYS A 51 -8.65 6.50 -7.88
CA LYS A 51 -8.62 7.97 -7.89
C LYS A 51 -7.23 8.56 -8.20
N GLY A 52 -6.32 7.76 -8.77
CA GLY A 52 -5.01 8.22 -9.23
C GLY A 52 -3.88 8.12 -8.20
N GLY A 53 -4.12 7.45 -7.07
CA GLY A 53 -3.06 7.09 -6.14
C GLY A 53 -2.03 6.15 -6.78
N ARG A 54 -0.78 6.24 -6.34
CA ARG A 54 0.33 5.44 -6.88
C ARG A 54 0.92 4.52 -5.83
N VAL A 55 1.13 3.26 -6.18
CA VAL A 55 1.83 2.29 -5.33
C VAL A 55 3.32 2.54 -5.41
N TYR A 56 3.98 2.59 -4.26
CA TYR A 56 5.42 2.60 -4.12
C TYR A 56 5.85 1.31 -3.43
N VAL A 57 6.70 0.57 -4.12
CA VAL A 57 7.37 -0.61 -3.58
C VAL A 57 8.86 -0.25 -3.48
N PRO A 58 9.46 -0.34 -2.30
CA PRO A 58 10.89 -0.09 -2.13
C PRO A 58 11.72 -1.13 -2.87
N GLU A 59 12.89 -0.74 -3.36
CA GLU A 59 13.76 -1.55 -4.22
C GLU A 59 14.19 -2.89 -3.58
N ASP A 60 14.27 -2.97 -2.24
CA ASP A 60 14.60 -4.22 -1.53
C ASP A 60 13.51 -5.30 -1.64
N PHE A 61 12.29 -4.96 -2.08
CA PHE A 61 11.24 -5.94 -2.35
C PHE A 61 11.49 -6.70 -3.67
N GLY A 62 12.23 -6.11 -4.62
CA GLY A 62 12.56 -6.75 -5.90
C GLY A 62 13.59 -7.87 -5.77
N LYS A 63 14.52 -7.75 -4.81
CA LYS A 63 15.64 -8.71 -4.62
C LYS A 63 15.20 -10.07 -4.06
N ASN A 64 14.02 -10.17 -3.46
CA ASN A 64 13.49 -11.45 -2.95
C ASN A 64 12.84 -12.30 -4.05
N PHE A 65 12.46 -11.73 -5.19
CA PHE A 65 11.94 -12.50 -6.32
C PHE A 65 13.05 -13.21 -7.10
N GLU A 66 14.21 -12.57 -7.29
CA GLU A 66 15.34 -13.18 -8.00
C GLU A 66 15.95 -14.36 -7.23
N ARG A 67 16.04 -14.28 -5.89
CA ARG A 67 16.52 -15.38 -5.05
C ARG A 67 15.60 -16.60 -5.06
N ALA A 68 14.29 -16.40 -5.17
CA ALA A 68 13.33 -17.50 -5.23
C ALA A 68 13.39 -18.26 -6.57
N ALA A 69 13.73 -17.56 -7.67
CA ALA A 69 13.86 -18.17 -9.00
C ALA A 69 15.18 -18.95 -9.20
N GLN A 70 16.26 -18.55 -8.52
CA GLN A 70 17.58 -19.18 -8.69
C GLN A 70 17.76 -20.54 -7.99
N ASN A 71 16.96 -20.83 -6.94
CA ASN A 71 17.06 -22.11 -6.22
C ASN A 71 16.43 -23.30 -6.94
N HIS A 72 15.76 -23.10 -8.08
CA HIS A 72 15.09 -24.18 -8.82
C HIS A 72 15.87 -24.68 -10.04
N THR A 73 17.03 -24.09 -10.33
CA THR A 73 17.87 -24.40 -11.51
C THR A 73 19.16 -25.16 -11.18
N ASN A 74 19.44 -25.45 -9.90
CA ASN A 74 20.63 -26.20 -9.46
C ASN A 74 20.28 -27.46 -8.66
N SER A 75 19.33 -28.27 -9.14
CA SER A 75 19.10 -29.65 -8.68
C SER A 75 19.02 -30.59 -9.86
#